data_AF-H0EWR9-F1
#
_entry.id   AF-H0EWR9-F1
#
_cell.length_a   1.000
_cell.length_b   1.000
_cell.length_c   1.000
_cell.angle_alpha   90.00
_cell.angle_beta   90.00
_cell.angle_gamma   90.00
#
_symmetry.space_group_name_H-M   'P 1'
#
loop_
_entity.id
_entity.type
_entity.pdbx_description
1 polymer ?
#
loop_
_entity_poly.entity_id
_entity_poly.type
_entity_poly.pdbx_seq_one_letter_code
_entity_poly.pdbx_strand_id
1 'polypeptide(L)'
;MVQMIMCENIITKPERAAQIKNTTMFFEDLKNDQLPQWMFITPNMTSDGHDTSVTTAGVWLRTFLEPLLKDKNFMKNTLVLITFDENETYSIENKVFSVLLGDAVPEALVGTTDSNYYNHYSEISTVEANWGLFTLGRWDVGANVFSMVAADTGDRLRKWSVPQTQYFNFSYPGIFNSAKWAPQPVPDCHSNRNGRTTLPKIRDTWIKLQGENYYHGQLEIPDGYNPPVRS
;
A
#
# COMPACT_ATOMS: atom_id res chain seq x y z
N MET A 1 1.30 -15.14 9.16
CA MET A 1 2.12 -15.47 7.99
C MET A 1 2.37 -14.13 7.34
N VAL A 2 3.54 -13.53 7.56
CA VAL A 2 3.86 -12.22 6.96
C VAL A 2 4.23 -12.48 5.51
N GLN A 3 3.22 -12.64 4.65
CA GLN A 3 3.41 -13.09 3.28
C GLN A 3 3.90 -11.96 2.33
N MET A 4 3.98 -10.72 2.83
CA MET A 4 4.20 -9.53 1.97
C MET A 4 5.66 -9.04 1.89
N ILE A 5 6.60 -9.58 2.69
CA ILE A 5 8.00 -9.06 2.76
C ILE A 5 9.06 -10.14 2.46
N MET A 6 8.78 -11.10 1.57
CA MET A 6 9.78 -12.13 1.21
C MET A 6 10.09 -12.12 -0.28
N CYS A 7 10.61 -10.98 -0.75
CA CYS A 7 11.37 -10.96 -2.00
C CYS A 7 12.82 -11.39 -1.69
N GLU A 8 13.41 -12.26 -2.54
CA GLU A 8 14.79 -12.74 -2.37
C GLU A 8 15.79 -11.59 -2.14
N ASN A 9 15.63 -10.50 -2.88
CA ASN A 9 16.46 -9.29 -2.79
C ASN A 9 16.34 -8.52 -1.45
N ILE A 10 15.36 -8.84 -0.61
CA ILE A 10 15.21 -8.28 0.75
C ILE A 10 15.89 -9.20 1.76
N ILE A 11 15.58 -10.51 1.70
CA ILE A 11 16.07 -11.47 2.69
C ILE A 11 17.53 -11.89 2.51
N THR A 12 18.08 -11.80 1.29
CA THR A 12 19.49 -12.16 1.00
C THR A 12 20.46 -11.01 1.20
N LYS A 13 19.97 -9.79 1.43
CA LYS A 13 20.77 -8.58 1.63
C LYS A 13 20.72 -8.16 3.10
N PRO A 14 21.82 -8.35 3.87
CA PRO A 14 21.81 -8.12 5.32
C PRO A 14 21.28 -6.74 5.74
N GLU A 15 21.61 -5.70 4.98
CA GLU A 15 21.19 -4.32 5.26
C GLU A 15 19.68 -4.11 5.11
N ARG A 16 19.02 -4.88 4.24
CA ARG A 16 17.57 -4.82 4.01
C ARG A 16 16.82 -5.75 4.97
N ALA A 17 17.37 -6.94 5.20
CA ALA A 17 16.85 -7.87 6.19
C ALA A 17 16.85 -7.24 7.59
N ALA A 18 17.87 -6.42 7.93
CA ALA A 18 17.93 -5.68 9.19
C ALA A 18 16.82 -4.63 9.37
N GLN A 19 16.09 -4.27 8.30
CA GLN A 19 14.91 -3.39 8.38
C GLN A 19 13.63 -4.15 8.78
N ILE A 20 13.66 -5.49 8.80
CA ILE A 20 12.55 -6.32 9.27
C ILE A 20 12.71 -6.53 10.77
N LYS A 21 11.92 -5.79 11.55
CA LYS A 21 12.04 -5.73 13.01
C LYS A 21 10.78 -6.28 13.67
N ASN A 22 10.95 -6.83 14.88
CA ASN A 22 9.82 -7.17 15.75
C ASN A 22 9.38 -5.95 16.57
N THR A 23 8.27 -6.09 17.31
CA THR A 23 7.73 -5.00 18.13
C THR A 23 8.64 -4.60 19.28
N THR A 24 9.49 -5.48 19.81
CA THR A 24 10.49 -5.12 20.83
C THR A 24 11.47 -4.08 20.29
N MET A 25 12.04 -4.33 19.12
CA MET A 25 12.96 -3.37 18.47
C MET A 25 12.25 -2.07 18.07
N PHE A 26 10.98 -2.14 17.67
CA PHE A 26 10.17 -0.93 17.42
C PHE A 26 10.08 -0.03 18.66
N PHE A 27 9.84 -0.59 19.85
CA PHE A 27 9.79 0.21 21.09
C PHE A 27 11.18 0.73 21.51
N GLU A 28 12.25 0.00 21.21
CA GLU A 28 13.63 0.51 21.39
C GLU A 28 13.91 1.71 20.48
N ASP A 29 13.56 1.59 19.19
CA ASP A 29 13.71 2.68 18.22
C ASP A 29 12.86 3.90 18.62
N LEU A 30 11.62 3.69 19.08
CA LEU A 30 10.73 4.74 19.59
C LEU A 30 11.34 5.50 20.78
N LYS A 31 11.94 4.77 21.73
CA LYS A 31 12.58 5.38 22.90
C LYS A 31 13.81 6.20 22.52
N ASN A 32 14.49 5.82 21.44
CA ASN A 32 15.74 6.42 20.99
C ASN A 32 15.56 7.49 19.89
N ASP A 33 14.32 7.85 19.52
CA ASP A 33 14.00 8.74 18.37
C ASP A 33 14.62 8.24 17.05
N GLN A 34 14.55 6.92 16.83
CA GLN A 34 15.12 6.20 15.68
C GLN A 34 14.08 5.51 14.80
N LEU A 35 12.80 5.83 14.97
CA LEU A 35 11.75 5.29 14.09
C LEU A 35 12.00 5.71 12.63
N PRO A 36 11.80 4.80 11.67
CA PRO A 36 11.89 5.14 10.26
C PRO A 36 10.69 6.00 9.83
N GLN A 37 10.86 6.74 8.74
CA GLN A 37 9.83 7.62 8.18
C GLN A 37 8.62 6.86 7.63
N TRP A 38 8.79 5.58 7.27
CA TRP A 38 7.72 4.71 6.80
C TRP A 38 7.84 3.34 7.48
N MET A 39 6.70 2.84 7.97
CA MET A 39 6.60 1.57 8.68
C MET A 39 5.41 0.79 8.16
N PHE A 40 5.58 -0.51 8.01
CA PHE A 40 4.51 -1.46 7.74
C PHE A 40 4.48 -2.50 8.86
N ILE A 41 3.38 -2.54 9.60
CA ILE A 41 3.24 -3.35 10.81
C ILE A 41 2.10 -4.32 10.61
N THR A 42 2.42 -5.62 10.66
CA THR A 42 1.42 -6.69 10.66
C THR A 42 1.40 -7.35 12.03
N PRO A 43 0.23 -7.54 12.66
CA PRO A 43 0.11 -8.45 13.79
C PRO A 43 0.51 -9.89 13.42
N ASN A 44 0.62 -10.74 14.43
CA ASN A 44 0.75 -12.19 14.21
C ASN A 44 -0.62 -12.81 13.80
N MET A 45 -0.62 -14.08 13.37
CA MET A 45 -1.83 -14.81 12.91
C MET A 45 -2.97 -14.87 13.93
N THR A 46 -2.66 -14.71 15.22
CA THR A 46 -3.69 -14.71 16.26
C THR A 46 -4.34 -13.34 16.36
N SER A 47 -3.58 -12.28 16.12
CA SER A 47 -3.97 -10.89 16.33
C SER A 47 -4.37 -10.15 15.06
N ASP A 48 -4.21 -10.74 13.87
CA ASP A 48 -4.63 -10.16 12.58
C ASP A 48 -6.11 -10.39 12.26
N GLY A 49 -6.76 -11.29 13.00
CA GLY A 49 -8.17 -11.60 12.83
C GLY A 49 -8.44 -12.70 11.81
N HIS A 50 -7.41 -13.30 11.19
CA HIS A 50 -7.55 -14.37 10.21
C HIS A 50 -8.00 -15.69 10.86
N ASP A 51 -7.29 -16.13 11.91
CA ASP A 51 -7.60 -17.38 12.63
C ASP A 51 -8.42 -17.13 13.92
N THR A 52 -8.83 -15.89 14.16
CA THR A 52 -9.57 -15.48 15.35
C THR A 52 -10.80 -14.64 14.99
N SER A 53 -10.96 -13.46 15.59
CA SER A 53 -12.11 -12.60 15.37
C SER A 53 -11.67 -11.14 15.27
N VAL A 54 -12.48 -10.31 14.63
CA VAL A 54 -12.30 -8.85 14.61
C VAL A 54 -12.22 -8.26 16.03
N THR A 55 -12.89 -8.87 17.01
CA THR A 55 -12.80 -8.47 18.42
C THR A 55 -11.40 -8.70 18.97
N THR A 56 -10.80 -9.87 18.69
CA THR A 56 -9.43 -10.19 19.11
C THR A 56 -8.42 -9.25 18.46
N ALA A 57 -8.56 -9.01 17.15
CA ALA A 57 -7.73 -8.05 16.42
C ALA A 57 -7.89 -6.63 16.96
N GLY A 58 -9.12 -6.21 17.26
CA GLY A 58 -9.43 -4.90 17.85
C GLY A 58 -8.82 -4.72 19.24
N VAL A 59 -8.82 -5.75 20.09
CA VAL A 59 -8.14 -5.70 21.40
C VAL A 59 -6.64 -5.51 21.21
N TRP A 60 -6.00 -6.30 20.32
CA TRP A 60 -4.57 -6.16 20.04
C TRP A 60 -4.23 -4.76 19.52
N LEU A 61 -4.99 -4.27 18.54
CA LEU A 61 -4.78 -2.97 17.92
C LEU A 61 -4.89 -1.84 18.96
N ARG A 62 -5.89 -1.88 19.83
CA ARG A 62 -6.04 -0.88 20.90
C ARG A 62 -4.87 -0.93 21.89
N THR A 63 -4.48 -2.12 22.34
CA THR A 63 -3.34 -2.29 23.24
C THR A 63 -2.03 -1.78 22.62
N PHE A 64 -1.84 -1.99 21.33
CA PHE A 64 -0.65 -1.55 20.60
C PHE A 64 -0.67 -0.03 20.33
N LEU A 65 -1.75 0.49 19.75
CA LEU A 65 -1.80 1.82 19.15
C LEU A 65 -2.24 2.92 20.12
N GLU A 66 -3.15 2.68 21.07
CA GLU A 66 -3.61 3.75 21.98
C GLU A 66 -2.48 4.41 22.80
N PRO A 67 -1.48 3.68 23.33
CA PRO A 67 -0.34 4.31 23.98
C PRO A 67 0.50 5.15 23.02
N LEU A 68 0.69 4.68 21.78
CA LEU A 68 1.47 5.38 20.75
C LEU A 68 0.81 6.71 20.34
N LEU A 69 -0.51 6.74 20.22
CA LEU A 69 -1.25 7.99 19.94
C LEU A 69 -1.10 9.06 21.04
N LYS A 70 -0.59 8.69 22.23
CA LYS A 70 -0.31 9.63 23.34
C LYS A 70 1.19 9.93 23.49
N ASP A 71 2.04 9.18 22.79
CA ASP A 71 3.49 9.32 22.87
C ASP A 71 3.97 10.41 21.91
N LYS A 72 4.71 11.40 22.42
CA LYS A 72 5.24 12.53 21.65
C LYS A 72 6.39 12.13 20.72
N ASN A 73 7.09 11.03 20.99
CA ASN A 73 8.11 10.50 20.10
C ASN A 73 7.46 9.83 18.87
N PHE A 74 6.23 9.33 19.02
CA PHE A 74 5.48 8.72 17.92
C PHE A 74 4.60 9.73 17.18
N MET A 75 3.89 10.61 17.87
CA MET A 75 3.07 11.69 17.29
C MET A 75 3.95 12.92 17.01
N LYS A 76 4.67 12.88 15.89
CA LYS A 76 5.60 13.92 15.42
C LYS A 76 5.40 14.14 13.92
N ASN A 77 4.22 14.63 13.56
CA ASN A 77 3.71 14.70 12.19
C ASN A 77 3.57 13.29 11.55
N THR A 78 2.85 12.43 12.25
CA THR A 78 2.66 11.02 11.91
C THR A 78 1.26 10.78 11.36
N LEU A 79 1.19 10.10 10.21
CA LEU A 79 -0.04 9.55 9.66
C LEU A 79 -0.06 8.04 9.89
N VAL A 80 -1.13 7.54 10.50
CA VAL A 80 -1.37 6.11 10.71
C VAL A 80 -2.55 5.69 9.85
N LEU A 81 -2.33 4.74 8.95
CA LEU A 81 -3.38 4.01 8.26
C LEU A 81 -3.62 2.68 8.99
N ILE A 82 -4.84 2.46 9.44
CA ILE A 82 -5.31 1.14 9.85
C ILE A 82 -6.14 0.60 8.70
N THR A 83 -5.85 -0.61 8.23
CA THR A 83 -6.60 -1.27 7.16
C THR A 83 -6.51 -2.80 7.29
N PHE A 84 -7.30 -3.51 6.49
CA PHE A 84 -7.17 -4.95 6.23
C PHE A 84 -6.66 -5.18 4.81
N ASP A 85 -6.08 -6.34 4.53
CA ASP A 85 -5.66 -6.78 3.19
C ASP A 85 -6.81 -7.37 2.38
N GLU A 86 -7.74 -8.07 3.03
CA GLU A 86 -8.93 -8.62 2.39
C GLU A 86 -10.15 -8.72 3.32
N ASN A 87 -11.31 -8.96 2.72
CA ASN A 87 -12.46 -9.49 3.44
C ASN A 87 -12.54 -11.02 3.30
N GLU A 88 -13.25 -11.66 4.22
CA GLU A 88 -13.37 -13.13 4.27
C GLU A 88 -14.27 -13.70 3.16
N THR A 89 -15.10 -12.87 2.52
CA THR A 89 -16.16 -13.34 1.60
C THR A 89 -15.75 -13.19 0.15
N TYR A 90 -15.24 -14.27 -0.43
CA TYR A 90 -14.76 -14.34 -1.82
C TYR A 90 -15.87 -14.28 -2.90
N SER A 91 -17.14 -14.16 -2.51
CA SER A 91 -18.27 -13.98 -3.44
C SER A 91 -18.72 -12.52 -3.57
N ILE A 92 -18.10 -11.61 -2.80
CA ILE A 92 -18.39 -10.17 -2.85
C ILE A 92 -17.11 -9.39 -3.15
N GLU A 93 -17.30 -8.11 -3.48
CA GLU A 93 -16.22 -7.16 -3.68
C GLU A 93 -15.38 -7.07 -2.41
N ASN A 94 -14.05 -7.14 -2.56
CA ASN A 94 -13.10 -6.88 -1.51
C ASN A 94 -13.11 -5.39 -1.15
N LYS A 95 -13.90 -5.07 -0.13
CA LYS A 95 -14.00 -3.74 0.46
C LYS A 95 -13.65 -3.84 1.93
N VAL A 96 -12.50 -3.27 2.28
CA VAL A 96 -11.92 -3.34 3.61
C VAL A 96 -12.20 -2.08 4.42
N PHE A 97 -12.27 -2.24 5.74
CA PHE A 97 -12.30 -1.10 6.66
C PHE A 97 -10.94 -0.40 6.62
N SER A 98 -10.96 0.93 6.49
CA SER A 98 -9.74 1.74 6.59
C SER A 98 -10.02 3.03 7.36
N VAL A 99 -9.06 3.46 8.19
CA VAL A 99 -9.14 4.74 8.91
C VAL A 99 -7.76 5.39 8.97
N LEU A 100 -7.74 6.71 8.76
CA LEU A 100 -6.56 7.56 8.96
C LEU A 100 -6.62 8.17 10.35
N LEU A 101 -5.51 8.07 11.08
CA LEU A 101 -5.31 8.63 12.42
C LEU A 101 -3.96 9.34 12.49
N GLY A 102 -3.74 10.08 13.58
CA GLY A 102 -2.46 10.70 13.89
C GLY A 102 -2.50 12.22 13.82
N ASP A 103 -1.42 12.86 14.25
CA ASP A 103 -1.28 14.31 14.35
C ASP A 103 -0.98 14.99 13.01
N ALA A 104 -0.69 14.21 11.95
CA ALA A 104 -0.65 14.70 10.58
C ALA A 104 -2.05 14.91 9.97
N VAL A 105 -3.11 14.32 10.54
CA VAL A 105 -4.48 14.48 10.02
C VAL A 105 -4.98 15.89 10.37
N PRO A 106 -5.37 16.71 9.39
CA PRO A 106 -5.92 18.04 9.66
C PRO A 106 -7.13 17.98 10.59
N GLU A 107 -7.21 18.91 11.54
CA GLU A 107 -8.31 18.96 12.54
C GLU A 107 -9.70 18.97 11.88
N ALA A 108 -9.85 19.67 10.75
CA ALA A 108 -11.09 19.74 9.98
C ALA A 108 -11.55 18.39 9.38
N LEU A 109 -10.66 17.39 9.32
CA LEU A 109 -10.98 16.04 8.81
C LEU A 109 -11.24 15.03 9.93
N VAL A 110 -11.02 15.39 11.20
CA VAL A 110 -11.26 14.49 12.33
C VAL A 110 -12.74 14.16 12.44
N GLY A 111 -13.07 12.86 12.48
CA GLY A 111 -14.45 12.38 12.55
C GLY A 111 -15.23 12.49 11.23
N THR A 112 -14.56 12.83 10.13
CA THR A 112 -15.18 12.89 8.79
C THR A 112 -15.01 11.56 8.05
N THR A 113 -15.67 11.45 6.89
CA THR A 113 -15.52 10.32 5.97
C THR A 113 -15.08 10.81 4.60
N ASP A 114 -14.35 9.95 3.89
CA ASP A 114 -13.92 10.19 2.52
C ASP A 114 -14.59 9.17 1.58
N SER A 115 -15.20 9.66 0.51
CA SER A 115 -15.90 8.84 -0.50
C SER A 115 -15.13 8.68 -1.81
N ASN A 116 -13.90 9.18 -1.89
CA ASN A 116 -13.01 8.91 -3.02
C ASN A 116 -12.69 7.42 -3.10
N TYR A 117 -12.45 6.94 -4.32
CA TYR A 117 -12.07 5.54 -4.54
C TYR A 117 -10.60 5.34 -4.19
N TYR A 118 -10.33 4.35 -3.33
CA TYR A 118 -9.00 3.92 -2.94
C TYR A 118 -8.88 2.40 -3.10
N ASN A 119 -7.66 1.96 -3.38
CA ASN A 119 -7.24 0.55 -3.38
C ASN A 119 -5.88 0.45 -2.69
N HIS A 120 -5.32 -0.74 -2.49
CA HIS A 120 -4.02 -0.88 -1.82
C HIS A 120 -2.86 -0.15 -2.52
N TYR A 121 -2.92 0.08 -3.82
CA TYR A 121 -1.92 0.90 -4.52
C TYR A 121 -1.98 2.39 -4.14
N SER A 122 -3.07 2.83 -3.51
CA SER A 122 -3.21 4.20 -2.98
C SER A 122 -2.25 4.44 -1.81
N GLU A 123 -1.85 3.39 -1.09
CA GLU A 123 -0.85 3.48 -0.02
C GLU A 123 0.51 3.89 -0.58
N ILE A 124 1.03 3.13 -1.55
CA ILE A 124 2.33 3.44 -2.17
C ILE A 124 2.29 4.73 -3.00
N SER A 125 1.19 5.01 -3.69
CA SER A 125 1.03 6.27 -4.44
C SER A 125 1.06 7.49 -3.51
N THR A 126 0.49 7.36 -2.31
CA THR A 126 0.52 8.40 -1.26
C THR A 126 1.93 8.57 -0.69
N VAL A 127 2.66 7.48 -0.43
CA VAL A 127 4.07 7.51 -0.03
C VAL A 127 4.92 8.23 -1.07
N GLU A 128 4.74 7.90 -2.36
CA GLU A 128 5.44 8.57 -3.45
C GLU A 128 5.11 10.06 -3.51
N ALA A 129 3.86 10.45 -3.21
CA ALA A 129 3.42 11.85 -3.26
C ALA A 129 4.01 12.64 -2.10
N ASN A 130 3.95 12.08 -0.89
CA ASN A 130 4.42 12.72 0.34
C ASN A 130 5.91 13.07 0.30
N TRP A 131 6.74 12.21 -0.31
CA TRP A 131 8.19 12.41 -0.39
C TRP A 131 8.70 12.83 -1.79
N GLY A 132 7.81 13.10 -2.75
CA GLY A 132 8.19 13.46 -4.11
C GLY A 132 9.03 12.38 -4.81
N LEU A 133 8.73 11.10 -4.55
CA LEU A 133 9.45 9.98 -5.13
C LEU A 133 9.03 9.74 -6.58
N PHE A 134 9.86 8.98 -7.29
CA PHE A 134 9.49 8.43 -8.60
C PHE A 134 8.38 7.37 -8.46
N THR A 135 7.58 7.23 -9.51
CA THR A 135 6.59 6.16 -9.65
C THR A 135 7.27 4.84 -10.03
N LEU A 136 6.60 3.72 -9.78
CA LEU A 136 6.99 2.41 -10.29
C LEU A 136 6.56 2.18 -11.75
N GLY A 137 5.77 3.10 -12.31
CA GLY A 137 5.21 2.99 -13.66
C GLY A 137 4.14 1.91 -13.76
N ARG A 138 3.46 1.60 -12.65
CA ARG A 138 2.49 0.51 -12.54
C ARG A 138 1.17 1.04 -11.95
N TRP A 139 0.47 0.22 -11.17
CA TRP A 139 -0.82 0.55 -10.58
C TRP A 139 -0.77 1.73 -9.59
N ASP A 140 0.41 2.07 -9.08
CA ASP A 140 0.71 3.30 -8.33
C ASP A 140 0.40 4.59 -9.12
N VAL A 141 0.64 4.59 -10.44
CA VAL A 141 0.32 5.72 -11.33
C VAL A 141 -1.19 5.93 -11.44
N GLY A 142 -1.92 4.82 -11.41
CA GLY A 142 -3.38 4.71 -11.51
C GLY A 142 -4.12 4.97 -10.19
N ALA A 143 -3.49 4.77 -9.05
CA ALA A 143 -4.14 4.91 -7.76
C ALA A 143 -4.37 6.37 -7.34
N ASN A 144 -5.41 6.61 -6.53
CA ASN A 144 -5.58 7.90 -5.90
C ASN A 144 -4.60 8.03 -4.71
N VAL A 145 -4.13 9.25 -4.48
CA VAL A 145 -3.42 9.61 -3.25
C VAL A 145 -4.49 9.97 -2.21
N PHE A 146 -4.26 9.73 -0.91
CA PHE A 146 -5.22 10.14 0.12
C PHE A 146 -5.56 11.63 0.00
N SER A 147 -6.84 11.97 0.10
CA SER A 147 -7.36 13.31 -0.24
C SER A 147 -6.64 14.45 0.49
N MET A 148 -6.24 14.25 1.74
CA MET A 148 -5.41 15.22 2.48
C MET A 148 -4.04 15.45 1.85
N VAL A 149 -3.35 14.39 1.41
CA VAL A 149 -2.05 14.52 0.73
C VAL A 149 -2.24 15.07 -0.68
N ALA A 150 -3.34 14.74 -1.35
CA ALA A 150 -3.69 15.30 -2.65
C ALA A 150 -3.93 16.81 -2.58
N ALA A 151 -4.57 17.30 -1.50
CA ALA A 151 -4.78 18.73 -1.27
C ALA A 151 -3.46 19.50 -1.14
N ASP A 152 -2.45 18.91 -0.48
CA ASP A 152 -1.14 19.53 -0.27
C ASP A 152 -0.23 19.43 -1.51
N THR A 153 -0.28 18.30 -2.21
CA THR A 153 0.61 18.03 -3.36
C THR A 153 0.04 18.54 -4.69
N GLY A 154 -1.27 18.81 -4.78
CA GLY A 154 -1.96 19.13 -6.02
C GLY A 154 -2.33 17.90 -6.87
N ASP A 155 -2.20 16.70 -6.31
CA ASP A 155 -2.57 15.46 -7.01
C ASP A 155 -4.07 15.42 -7.33
N ARG A 156 -4.41 15.10 -8.58
CA ARG A 156 -5.82 15.00 -8.99
C ARG A 156 -6.43 13.67 -8.56
N LEU A 157 -7.46 13.72 -7.72
CA LEU A 157 -8.30 12.57 -7.39
C LEU A 157 -9.21 12.20 -8.57
N ARG A 158 -9.33 10.90 -8.84
CA ARG A 158 -10.11 10.31 -9.93
C ARG A 158 -11.33 9.60 -9.38
N LYS A 159 -12.39 9.56 -10.20
CA LYS A 159 -13.59 8.76 -9.92
C LYS A 159 -13.54 7.48 -10.75
N TRP A 160 -13.97 6.38 -10.14
CA TRP A 160 -14.22 5.14 -10.85
C TRP A 160 -15.31 5.37 -11.91
N SER A 161 -15.04 4.98 -13.16
CA SER A 161 -15.82 5.45 -14.31
C SER A 161 -16.48 4.35 -15.15
N VAL A 162 -16.15 3.08 -14.89
CA VAL A 162 -16.68 1.92 -15.62
C VAL A 162 -17.53 1.05 -14.70
N PRO A 163 -18.39 0.15 -15.22
CA PRO A 163 -19.03 -0.85 -14.38
C PRO A 163 -17.97 -1.72 -13.70
N GLN A 164 -18.00 -1.81 -12.38
CA GLN A 164 -17.07 -2.66 -11.65
C GLN A 164 -17.49 -4.13 -11.80
N THR A 165 -16.62 -4.92 -12.40
CA THR A 165 -16.81 -6.36 -12.60
C THR A 165 -15.81 -7.20 -11.81
N GLN A 166 -14.81 -6.55 -11.21
CA GLN A 166 -13.77 -7.17 -10.42
C GLN A 166 -14.20 -7.29 -8.95
N TYR A 167 -13.83 -8.42 -8.35
CA TYR A 167 -14.06 -8.64 -6.93
C TYR A 167 -12.82 -8.31 -6.08
N PHE A 168 -11.62 -8.27 -6.65
CA PHE A 168 -10.36 -8.00 -5.92
C PHE A 168 -10.08 -8.92 -4.72
N ASN A 169 -10.67 -10.11 -4.71
CA ASN A 169 -10.46 -11.16 -3.71
C ASN A 169 -9.60 -12.32 -4.24
N PHE A 170 -9.09 -12.19 -5.48
CA PHE A 170 -8.23 -13.17 -6.08
C PHE A 170 -7.09 -12.47 -6.83
N SER A 171 -5.85 -12.82 -6.46
CA SER A 171 -4.65 -12.30 -7.12
C SER A 171 -4.40 -13.01 -8.45
N TYR A 172 -4.00 -12.27 -9.48
CA TYR A 172 -3.50 -12.89 -10.71
C TYR A 172 -2.11 -13.50 -10.51
N PRO A 173 -1.75 -14.56 -11.27
CA PRO A 173 -0.42 -15.15 -11.22
C PRO A 173 0.67 -14.13 -11.55
N GLY A 174 1.86 -14.30 -10.97
CA GLY A 174 3.01 -13.46 -11.25
C GLY A 174 4.31 -14.26 -11.20
N ILE A 175 5.44 -13.57 -11.35
CA ILE A 175 6.76 -14.19 -11.48
C ILE A 175 7.20 -15.00 -10.25
N PHE A 176 6.53 -14.82 -9.11
CA PHE A 176 6.79 -15.55 -7.86
C PHE A 176 5.79 -16.68 -7.58
N ASN A 177 4.78 -16.88 -8.44
CA ASN A 177 3.80 -17.93 -8.25
C ASN A 177 4.32 -19.25 -8.84
N SER A 178 4.49 -20.27 -7.98
CA SER A 178 5.03 -21.58 -8.36
C SER A 178 4.01 -22.51 -9.02
N ALA A 179 2.71 -22.29 -8.82
CA ALA A 179 1.66 -23.10 -9.39
C ALA A 179 1.26 -22.64 -10.80
N LYS A 180 1.13 -21.32 -10.98
CA LYS A 180 0.82 -20.70 -12.27
C LYS A 180 1.69 -19.46 -12.43
N TRP A 181 2.68 -19.53 -13.29
CA TRP A 181 3.56 -18.41 -13.59
C TRP A 181 2.89 -17.47 -14.60
N ALA A 182 3.15 -16.16 -14.50
CA ALA A 182 2.87 -15.20 -15.56
C ALA A 182 3.97 -14.13 -15.56
N PRO A 183 4.28 -13.51 -16.72
CA PRO A 183 5.31 -12.49 -16.80
C PRO A 183 4.93 -11.27 -15.96
N GLN A 184 5.93 -10.46 -15.59
CA GLN A 184 5.64 -9.14 -15.04
C GLN A 184 5.19 -8.23 -16.20
N PRO A 185 4.01 -7.58 -16.15
CA PRO A 185 3.60 -6.66 -17.21
C PRO A 185 4.62 -5.53 -17.41
N VAL A 186 4.82 -5.09 -18.65
CA VAL A 186 5.75 -3.98 -18.95
C VAL A 186 5.20 -2.69 -18.29
N PRO A 187 5.99 -2.01 -17.44
CA PRO A 187 5.57 -0.76 -16.79
C PRO A 187 5.53 0.40 -17.79
N ASP A 188 4.76 1.43 -17.47
CA ASP A 188 4.77 2.71 -18.18
C ASP A 188 6.05 3.49 -17.84
N CYS A 189 6.97 3.58 -18.80
CA CYS A 189 8.20 4.36 -18.67
C CYS A 189 8.00 5.86 -18.94
N HIS A 190 6.83 6.25 -19.44
CA HIS A 190 6.47 7.62 -19.80
C HIS A 190 5.48 8.24 -18.81
N SER A 191 5.16 7.52 -17.73
CA SER A 191 4.24 8.00 -16.72
C SER A 191 4.70 9.35 -16.14
N ASN A 192 3.74 10.24 -15.94
CA ASN A 192 3.93 11.47 -15.20
C ASN A 192 2.72 11.68 -14.28
N ARG A 193 2.94 11.46 -12.99
CA ARG A 193 1.93 11.66 -11.96
C ARG A 193 2.26 12.92 -11.17
N ASN A 194 1.63 14.02 -11.54
CA ASN A 194 1.81 15.31 -10.87
C ASN A 194 3.31 15.71 -10.77
N GLY A 195 4.04 15.59 -11.89
CA GLY A 195 5.48 15.86 -11.97
C GLY A 195 6.39 14.67 -11.60
N ARG A 196 5.87 13.63 -10.95
CA ARG A 196 6.63 12.42 -10.61
C ARG A 196 6.70 11.49 -11.82
N THR A 197 7.90 11.19 -12.29
CA THR A 197 8.14 10.28 -13.42
C THR A 197 8.39 8.85 -12.94
N THR A 198 8.37 7.90 -13.86
CA THR A 198 8.86 6.54 -13.60
C THR A 198 10.31 6.56 -13.17
N LEU A 199 10.67 5.74 -12.17
CA LEU A 199 12.04 5.63 -11.65
C LEU A 199 13.03 5.38 -12.81
N PRO A 200 14.11 6.18 -12.96
CA PRO A 200 15.03 6.05 -14.09
C PRO A 200 15.58 4.64 -14.26
N LYS A 201 15.85 3.91 -13.18
CA LYS A 201 16.32 2.52 -13.25
C LYS A 201 15.27 1.57 -13.84
N ILE A 202 13.99 1.78 -13.56
CA ILE A 202 12.90 1.04 -14.21
C ILE A 202 12.85 1.43 -15.69
N ARG A 203 12.90 2.73 -16.00
CA ARG A 203 12.93 3.20 -17.38
C ARG A 203 14.08 2.57 -18.18
N ASP A 204 15.30 2.62 -17.68
CA ASP A 204 16.48 2.08 -18.36
C ASP A 204 16.36 0.57 -18.64
N THR A 205 15.64 -0.16 -17.77
CA THR A 205 15.37 -1.59 -17.94
C THR A 205 14.29 -1.86 -18.98
N TRP A 206 13.22 -1.06 -19.03
CA TRP A 206 11.97 -1.38 -19.74
C TRP A 206 11.67 -0.47 -20.96
N ILE A 207 12.48 0.56 -21.21
CA ILE A 207 12.21 1.57 -22.27
C ILE A 207 12.11 0.96 -23.67
N LYS A 208 12.85 -0.13 -23.94
CA LYS A 208 12.81 -0.83 -25.24
C LYS A 208 11.54 -1.66 -25.46
N LEU A 209 10.77 -1.91 -24.39
CA LEU A 209 9.58 -2.76 -24.41
C LEU A 209 8.27 -1.95 -24.38
N GLN A 210 8.31 -0.62 -24.52
CA GLN A 210 7.12 0.21 -24.37
C GLN A 210 6.01 -0.03 -25.41
N GLY A 211 6.30 -0.74 -26.51
CA GLY A 211 5.26 -1.25 -27.42
C GLY A 211 4.35 -2.32 -26.79
N GLU A 212 4.76 -2.91 -25.66
CA GLU A 212 4.03 -3.92 -24.89
C GLU A 212 3.57 -3.38 -23.52
N ASN A 213 3.63 -2.06 -23.30
CA ASN A 213 3.20 -1.43 -22.05
C ASN A 213 1.71 -1.73 -21.77
N TYR A 214 1.43 -2.20 -20.55
CA TYR A 214 0.07 -2.51 -20.09
C TYR A 214 -0.58 -1.37 -19.28
N TYR A 215 0.24 -0.48 -18.70
CA TYR A 215 -0.22 0.56 -17.79
C TYR A 215 -0.42 1.87 -18.55
N HIS A 216 -1.60 2.47 -18.39
CA HIS A 216 -1.95 3.73 -19.05
C HIS A 216 -2.50 4.76 -18.05
N GLY A 217 -2.19 4.57 -16.76
CA GLY A 217 -2.63 5.47 -15.68
C GLY A 217 -4.13 5.38 -15.37
N GLN A 218 -4.80 4.30 -15.75
CA GLN A 218 -6.18 4.02 -15.35
C GLN A 218 -6.31 3.79 -13.84
N LEU A 219 -7.44 4.21 -13.25
CA LEU A 219 -7.74 3.94 -11.83
C LEU A 219 -8.18 2.50 -11.63
N GLU A 220 -8.83 1.96 -12.66
CA GLU A 220 -9.39 0.63 -12.74
C GLU A 220 -8.28 -0.42 -12.90
N ILE A 221 -8.16 -1.31 -11.91
CA ILE A 221 -7.13 -2.35 -11.87
C ILE A 221 -7.71 -3.72 -12.27
N PRO A 222 -6.89 -4.61 -12.84
CA PRO A 222 -7.27 -6.01 -13.08
C PRO A 222 -7.34 -6.78 -11.76
N ASP A 223 -8.00 -7.94 -11.81
CA ASP A 223 -8.01 -8.96 -10.76
C ASP A 223 -7.58 -10.32 -11.32
N GLY A 224 -7.63 -11.36 -10.49
CA GLY A 224 -7.26 -12.71 -10.91
C GLY A 224 -8.17 -13.33 -11.98
N TYR A 225 -9.40 -12.84 -12.15
CA TYR A 225 -10.30 -13.27 -13.23
C TYR A 225 -10.00 -12.55 -14.55
N ASN A 226 -9.50 -11.32 -14.48
CA ASN A 226 -9.17 -10.49 -15.64
C ASN A 226 -7.69 -10.06 -15.60
N PRO A 227 -6.73 -11.00 -15.67
CA PRO A 227 -5.33 -10.71 -15.43
C PRO A 227 -4.73 -9.84 -16.54
N PRO A 228 -3.73 -8.99 -16.21
CA PRO A 228 -3.10 -8.09 -17.15
C PRO A 228 -2.29 -8.79 -18.25
N VAL A 229 -1.76 -9.96 -17.91
CA VAL A 229 -1.00 -10.83 -18.80
C VAL A 229 -1.41 -12.26 -18.53
N ARG A 230 -1.38 -13.10 -19.56
CA ARG A 230 -1.73 -14.52 -19.45
C ARG A 230 -0.47 -15.34 -19.19
N SER A 231 -0.63 -16.39 -18.39
CA SER A 231 0.35 -17.45 -18.14
C SER A 231 0.67 -18.24 -19.39
#